data_AF-A0A843W7N0-F1
#
_entry.id   AF-A0A843W7N0-F1
#
_cell.length_a   1.000
_cell.length_b   1.000
_cell.length_c   1.000
_cell.angle_alpha   90.00
_cell.angle_beta   90.00
_cell.angle_gamma   90.00
#
_symmetry.space_group_name_H-M   'P 1'
#
loop_
_entity.id
_entity.type
_entity.pdbx_description
1 polymer ?
#
loop_
_entity_poly.entity_id
_entity_poly.type
_entity_poly.pdbx_seq_one_letter_code
_entity_poly.pdbx_strand_id
1 'polypeptide(L)' 'MQCFCLKGDERPTMKEVAMVLQGLSMTENHPWVKYKPENRESLLGDPSTYYASDSTDQRSLASHTTLKNIETGR' A
#
# COMPACT_ATOMS: atom_id res chain seq x y z
N MET A 1 -19.12 -10.78 4.53
CA MET A 1 -18.36 -9.53 4.38
C MET A 1 -19.32 -8.43 3.95
N GLN A 2 -19.78 -7.56 4.86
CA GLN A 2 -20.84 -6.57 4.57
C GLN A 2 -20.44 -5.51 3.54
N CYS A 3 -19.14 -5.20 3.41
CA CYS A 3 -18.68 -4.18 2.46
C CYS A 3 -18.65 -4.69 0.99
N PHE A 4 -18.91 -5.97 0.74
CA PHE A 4 -18.93 -6.55 -0.61
C PHE A 4 -20.31 -6.54 -1.27
N CYS A 5 -21.33 -5.93 -0.63
CA CYS A 5 -22.64 -5.77 -1.24
C CYS A 5 -22.51 -5.00 -2.57
N LEU A 6 -23.06 -5.59 -3.63
CA LEU A 6 -23.03 -5.03 -4.97
C LEU A 6 -23.92 -3.78 -5.08
N LYS A 7 -24.99 -3.73 -4.29
CA LYS A 7 -25.87 -2.56 -4.16
C LYS A 7 -25.28 -1.58 -3.14
N GLY A 8 -25.09 -0.33 -3.57
CA GLY A 8 -24.53 0.73 -2.73
C GLY A 8 -25.36 1.02 -1.47
N ASP A 9 -26.69 0.99 -1.59
CA ASP A 9 -27.61 1.27 -0.48
C ASP A 9 -27.58 0.23 0.65
N GLU A 10 -27.07 -0.97 0.36
CA GLU A 10 -26.90 -2.06 1.33
C GLU A 10 -25.51 -2.05 1.96
N ARG A 11 -24.60 -1.19 1.48
CA ARG A 11 -23.27 -1.03 2.08
C ARG A 11 -23.41 -0.25 3.38
N PRO A 12 -22.67 -0.66 4.43
CA PRO A 12 -22.63 0.11 5.65
C PRO A 12 -22.05 1.51 5.39
N THR A 13 -22.53 2.49 6.13
CA THR A 13 -21.97 3.83 6.14
C THR A 13 -20.56 3.80 6.72
N MET A 14 -19.72 4.76 6.32
CA MET A 14 -18.37 4.88 6.91
C MET A 14 -18.39 5.10 8.43
N LYS A 15 -19.47 5.64 8.97
CA LYS A 15 -19.69 5.76 10.42
C LYS A 15 -19.81 4.39 11.08
N GLU A 16 -20.66 3.52 10.53
CA GLU A 16 -20.83 2.15 11.05
C GLU A 16 -19.55 1.34 10.91
N VAL A 17 -18.87 1.45 9.76
CA VAL A 17 -17.56 0.82 9.54
C VAL A 17 -16.54 1.29 10.57
N ALA A 18 -16.46 2.60 10.84
CA ALA A 18 -15.54 3.16 11.84
C ALA A 18 -15.85 2.66 13.26
N MET A 19 -17.14 2.57 13.64
CA MET A 19 -17.54 2.05 14.94
C MET A 19 -17.14 0.58 15.13
N VAL A 20 -17.35 -0.25 14.11
CA VAL A 20 -16.93 -1.67 14.14
C VAL A 20 -15.41 -1.78 14.24
N LEU A 21 -14.67 -1.02 13.44
CA LEU A 21 -13.19 -1.03 13.45
C LEU A 21 -12.62 -0.56 14.80
N GLN A 22 -13.24 0.43 15.45
CA GLN A 22 -12.85 0.85 16.80
C GLN A 22 -13.09 -0.24 17.86
N GLY A 23 -14.19 -0.98 17.78
CA GLY A 23 -14.44 -2.10 18.68
C GLY A 23 -13.43 -3.24 18.51
N LEU A 24 -13.05 -3.53 17.27
CA LEU A 24 -12.04 -4.54 16.95
C LEU A 24 -10.65 -4.12 17.43
N SER A 25 -10.27 -2.85 17.26
CA SER A 25 -8.96 -2.35 17.69
C SER A 25 -8.77 -2.35 19.20
N MET A 26 -9.86 -2.26 19.98
CA MET A 26 -9.83 -2.31 21.44
C MET A 26 -9.79 -3.74 21.99
N THR A 27 -10.36 -4.70 21.26
CA THR A 27 -10.50 -6.08 21.73
C THR A 27 -9.21 -6.88 21.53
N GLU A 28 -8.38 -6.48 20.56
CA GLU A 28 -7.16 -7.18 20.22
C GLU A 28 -5.94 -6.28 20.44
N ASN A 29 -5.03 -6.69 21.32
CA ASN A 29 -3.71 -6.06 21.50
C ASN A 29 -2.81 -6.37 20.28
N HIS A 30 -3.27 -6.01 19.10
CA HIS A 30 -2.57 -6.29 17.87
C HIS A 30 -1.35 -5.37 17.73
N PRO A 31 -0.19 -5.88 17.25
CA PRO A 31 1.03 -5.08 17.07
C PRO A 31 0.83 -3.81 16.22
N TRP A 32 -0.19 -3.84 15.34
CA TRP A 32 -0.63 -2.76 14.46
C TRP A 32 -1.14 -1.53 15.24
N VAL A 33 -1.63 -1.72 16.46
CA VAL A 33 -2.12 -0.63 17.34
C VAL A 33 -0.95 0.20 17.89
N LYS A 34 0.24 -0.41 18.02
CA LYS A 34 1.47 0.35 18.26
C LYS A 34 1.83 1.05 16.96
N TYR A 35 1.61 2.35 16.89
CA TYR A 35 2.14 3.23 15.86
C TYR A 35 3.65 3.01 15.77
N LYS A 36 4.06 2.16 14.83
CA LYS A 36 5.44 1.75 14.62
C LYS A 36 6.05 2.72 13.60
N PRO A 37 6.95 3.64 14.02
CA PRO A 37 7.50 4.66 13.13
C PRO A 37 8.36 4.07 12.00
N GLU A 38 8.78 2.82 12.11
CA GLU A 38 9.54 2.06 11.11
C GLU A 38 8.78 1.81 9.79
N ASN A 39 7.44 1.94 9.76
CA ASN A 39 6.66 1.82 8.52
C ASN A 39 6.43 3.17 7.80
N ARG A 40 7.26 4.18 8.09
CA ARG A 40 7.24 5.50 7.44
C ARG A 40 8.21 5.63 6.28
N GLU A 41 8.97 4.59 5.97
CA GLU A 41 9.87 4.61 4.83
C GLU A 41 9.03 4.77 3.56
N SER A 42 9.16 5.92 2.90
CA SER A 42 8.50 6.18 1.63
C SER A 42 9.00 5.15 0.63
N LEU A 43 8.17 4.18 0.29
CA LEU A 43 8.44 3.22 -0.80
C LEU A 43 8.45 3.90 -2.18
N LEU A 44 7.95 5.14 -2.24
CA LEU A 44 8.10 6.01 -3.39
C LEU A 44 9.52 6.59 -3.32
N GLY A 45 10.40 6.09 -4.18
CA GLY A 45 11.75 6.65 -4.36
C GLY A 45 11.68 8.13 -4.72
N ASP A 46 12.73 8.87 -4.35
CA ASP A 46 12.77 10.32 -4.56
C ASP A 46 12.49 10.68 -6.02
N PRO A 47 11.66 11.71 -6.28
CA PRO A 47 11.43 12.17 -7.64
C PRO A 47 12.78 12.57 -8.24
N SER A 48 13.20 11.85 -9.28
CA SER A 48 14.43 12.15 -10.00
C SER A 48 14.39 13.62 -10.45
N THR A 49 15.28 14.44 -9.91
CA THR A 49 15.48 15.81 -10.37
C THR A 49 16.15 15.73 -11.74
N TYR A 50 15.32 15.58 -12.77
CA TYR A 50 15.78 15.71 -14.15
C TYR A 50 16.07 17.19 -14.41
N TYR A 51 17.30 17.62 -14.13
CA TYR A 51 17.82 18.82 -14.75
C TYR A 51 17.95 18.50 -16.24
N ALA A 52 17.18 19.22 -17.05
CA ALA A 52 17.33 19.24 -18.50
C ALA A 52 18.69 19.87 -18.84
N SER A 53 19.76 19.11 -18.64
CA SER A 53 21.05 19.40 -19.23
C SER A 53 21.13 18.59 -20.50
N ASP A 54 20.90 19.32 -21.60
CA ASP A 54 21.18 18.91 -22.96
C ASP A 54 22.60 18.33 -23.04
N SER A 55 22.73 17.01 -23.13
CA SER A 55 23.82 16.30 -23.79
C SER A 55 23.54 14.81 -23.79
N THR A 56 23.33 14.30 -24.99
CA THR A 56 23.37 12.90 -25.41
C THR A 56 24.45 12.11 -24.67
N ASP A 57 24.06 11.06 -23.93
CA ASP A 57 24.83 9.82 -23.84
C ASP A 57 23.95 8.68 -23.29
N GLN A 58 23.96 7.56 -24.01
CA GLN A 58 23.09 6.41 -23.82
C GLN A 58 23.41 5.69 -22.50
N ARG A 59 22.50 5.76 -21.52
CA ARG A 59 22.62 4.94 -20.30
C ARG A 59 21.98 3.57 -20.51
N SER A 60 22.82 2.55 -20.59
CA SER A 60 22.41 1.15 -20.46
C SER A 60 21.81 0.94 -19.05
N LEU A 61 20.51 0.66 -18.98
CA LEU A 61 19.77 0.45 -17.74
C LEU A 61 19.92 -1.01 -17.29
N ALA A 62 21.16 -1.42 -17.02
CA ALA A 62 21.46 -2.72 -16.43
C ALA A 62 21.13 -2.68 -14.94
N SER A 63 19.86 -2.84 -14.60
CA SER A 63 19.33 -3.44 -13.36
C SER A 63 17.80 -3.52 -13.44
N HIS A 64 17.27 -4.17 -14.49
CA HIS A 64 15.90 -4.67 -14.41
C HIS A 64 15.90 -5.73 -13.29
N THR A 65 15.30 -5.39 -12.16
CA THR A 65 15.08 -6.31 -11.05
C THR A 65 14.33 -7.52 -11.58
N THR A 66 14.98 -8.69 -11.60
CA THR A 66 14.32 -9.96 -11.86
C THR A 66 13.28 -10.19 -10.76
N LEU A 67 12.01 -9.95 -11.07
CA LEU A 67 10.89 -10.45 -10.28
C LEU A 67 10.99 -11.98 -10.29
N LYS A 68 11.36 -12.58 -9.16
CA LYS A 68 11.28 -14.04 -9.00
C LYS A 68 9.81 -14.42 -8.96
N ASN A 69 9.47 -15.31 -9.88
CA ASN A 69 8.15 -15.87 -10.16
C ASN A 69 7.37 -16.22 -8.88
N ILE A 70 6.13 -15.75 -8.78
CA ILE A 70 5.16 -16.29 -7.83
C ILE A 70 4.66 -17.61 -8.44
N GLU A 71 5.16 -18.72 -7.92
CA GLU A 71 4.67 -20.04 -8.32
C GLU A 71 3.25 -20.20 -7.78
N THR A 72 2.27 -20.10 -8.68
CA THR A 72 0.86 -20.35 -8.39
C THR A 72 0.54 -21.79 -8.80
N GLY A 73 0.18 -22.62 -7.83
CA GLY A 73 -0.64 -23.83 -8.04
C GLY A 73 -0.02 -25.17 -7.62
N ARG A 74 -0.58 -25.79 -6.56
CA ARG A 74 -1.64 -26.81 -6.65
C ARG A 74 -2.23 -27.10 -5.27
#